data_AF-A0A6B3EDL5-F1
#
_entry.id   AF-A0A6B3EDL5-F1
#
_cell.length_a   1.000
_cell.length_b   1.000
_cell.length_c   1.000
_cell.angle_alpha   90.00
_cell.angle_beta   90.00
_cell.angle_gamma   90.00
#
_symmetry.space_group_name_H-M   'P 1'
#
loop_
_entity.id
_entity.type
_entity.pdbx_description
1 polymer ?
#
loop_
_entity_poly.entity_id
_entity_poly.type
_entity_poly.pdbx_seq_one_letter_code
_entity_poly.pdbx_strand_id
1 'polypeptide(L)'
;MDAVRGTDLRTRLDSAHRLAPAAAAAIVADIADALAFAHKAGVVHRDVKPENILLDMSGTPGRAGEHPALLTDFGVAKLIDSPRSTPTGRSTKIIGTPDYCAPEIVEGLPPRAAVDIYALATVLYELLAGFTPFGGGHPGAILRRHVTETVAPLPGIPEELWQLLLQCLAKAPASRLRASE
;
A
#
# COMPACT_ATOMS: atom_id res chain seq x y z
N MET A 1 21.32 10.13 3.28
CA MET A 1 20.47 9.52 2.24
C MET A 1 21.09 9.89 0.92
N ASP A 2 21.76 8.93 0.29
CA ASP A 2 22.28 9.11 -1.06
C ASP A 2 21.11 9.35 -2.02
N ALA A 3 21.27 10.27 -2.97
CA ALA A 3 20.23 10.56 -3.95
C ALA A 3 20.03 9.32 -4.83
N VAL A 4 18.91 8.62 -4.65
CA VAL A 4 18.51 7.51 -5.51
C VAL A 4 18.32 8.06 -6.92
N ARG A 5 19.15 7.62 -7.86
CA ARG A 5 18.97 7.91 -9.29
C ARG A 5 17.92 6.94 -9.84
N GLY A 6 16.65 7.30 -9.66
CA GLY A 6 15.53 6.41 -9.97
C GLY A 6 14.23 7.15 -10.30
N THR A 7 13.20 6.37 -10.58
CA THR A 7 11.81 6.84 -10.72
C THR A 7 10.96 6.20 -9.63
N ASP A 8 9.83 6.81 -9.28
CA ASP A 8 8.87 6.19 -8.38
C ASP A 8 8.01 5.13 -9.10
N LEU A 9 7.42 4.25 -8.31
CA LEU A 9 6.60 3.15 -8.82
C LEU A 9 5.31 3.66 -9.48
N ARG A 10 4.80 4.83 -9.07
CA ARG A 10 3.67 5.50 -9.73
C ARG A 10 4.01 5.81 -11.19
N THR A 11 5.12 6.50 -11.44
CA THR A 11 5.60 6.87 -12.77
C THR A 11 5.83 5.64 -13.65
N ARG A 12 6.40 4.58 -13.08
CA ARG A 12 6.53 3.31 -13.79
C ARG A 12 5.17 2.73 -14.17
N LEU A 13 4.24 2.65 -13.22
CA LEU A 13 2.91 2.07 -13.44
C LEU A 13 2.13 2.87 -14.50
N ASP A 14 2.20 4.20 -14.47
CA ASP A 14 1.54 5.06 -15.46
C ASP A 14 2.04 4.76 -16.89
N SER A 15 3.32 4.44 -17.04
CA SER A 15 3.91 4.08 -18.35
C SER A 15 3.57 2.64 -18.78
N ALA A 16 3.53 1.69 -17.84
CA ALA A 16 3.34 0.27 -18.12
C ALA A 16 1.85 -0.13 -18.16
N HIS A 17 0.97 0.71 -17.61
CA HIS A 17 -0.44 0.45 -17.28
C HIS A 17 -0.68 -0.65 -16.24
N ARG A 18 0.01 -1.78 -16.33
CA ARG A 18 0.05 -2.86 -15.33
C ARG A 18 1.35 -3.66 -15.46
N LEU A 19 1.70 -4.43 -14.44
CA LEU A 19 2.88 -5.28 -14.41
C LEU A 19 2.52 -6.77 -14.49
N ALA A 20 3.47 -7.57 -14.97
CA ALA A 20 3.37 -9.01 -14.91
C ALA A 20 3.42 -9.50 -13.44
N PRO A 21 2.75 -10.60 -13.07
CA PRO A 21 2.70 -11.08 -11.69
C PRO A 21 4.07 -11.25 -11.03
N ALA A 22 5.05 -11.80 -11.74
CA ALA A 22 6.40 -11.98 -11.24
C ALA A 22 7.11 -10.66 -10.92
N ALA A 23 6.94 -9.64 -11.77
CA ALA A 23 7.49 -8.31 -11.58
C ALA A 23 6.84 -7.59 -10.39
N ALA A 24 5.51 -7.63 -10.31
CA ALA A 24 4.77 -7.02 -9.19
C ALA A 24 5.13 -7.67 -7.85
N ALA A 25 5.22 -9.00 -7.80
CA ALA A 25 5.61 -9.74 -6.60
C ALA A 25 7.07 -9.44 -6.18
N ALA A 26 7.99 -9.31 -7.14
CA ALA A 26 9.38 -8.96 -6.87
C ALA A 26 9.50 -7.59 -6.18
N ILE A 27 8.84 -6.57 -6.73
CA ILE A 27 8.81 -5.21 -6.16
C ILE A 27 8.20 -5.23 -4.76
N VAL A 28 7.05 -5.89 -4.59
CA VAL A 28 6.34 -5.95 -3.30
C VAL A 28 7.14 -6.72 -2.25
N ALA A 29 7.91 -7.74 -2.64
CA ALA A 29 8.79 -8.47 -1.73
C ALA A 29 9.91 -7.59 -1.16
N ASP A 30 10.53 -6.73 -1.98
CA ASP A 30 11.56 -5.78 -1.50
C ASP A 30 10.96 -4.79 -0.47
N ILE A 31 9.73 -4.34 -0.70
CA ILE A 31 9.02 -3.45 0.22
C ILE A 31 8.57 -4.17 1.49
N ALA A 32 8.17 -5.44 1.39
CA ALA A 32 7.87 -6.27 2.55
C ALA A 32 9.12 -6.45 3.44
N ASP A 33 10.29 -6.67 2.86
CA ASP A 33 11.57 -6.74 3.60
C ASP A 33 11.85 -5.42 4.36
N ALA A 34 11.66 -4.27 3.70
CA ALA A 34 11.84 -2.96 4.31
C ALA A 34 10.85 -2.71 5.47
N LEU A 35 9.58 -3.08 5.28
CA LEU A 35 8.56 -3.00 6.33
C LEU A 35 8.86 -3.95 7.48
N ALA A 36 9.29 -5.18 7.23
CA ALA A 36 9.64 -6.14 8.26
C ALA A 36 10.77 -5.60 9.17
N PHE A 37 11.78 -4.99 8.56
CA PHE A 37 12.86 -4.33 9.29
C PHE A 37 12.34 -3.17 10.17
N ALA A 38 11.50 -2.29 9.61
CA ALA A 38 10.94 -1.15 10.35
C ALA A 38 10.00 -1.59 11.47
N HIS A 39 9.11 -2.56 11.20
CA HIS A 39 8.15 -3.10 12.17
C HIS A 39 8.86 -3.74 13.35
N LYS A 40 9.98 -4.45 13.12
CA LYS A 40 10.83 -5.00 14.18
C LYS A 40 11.43 -3.91 15.07
N ALA A 41 11.68 -2.73 14.53
CA ALA A 41 12.12 -1.55 15.28
C ALA A 41 10.97 -0.75 15.92
N GLY A 42 9.71 -1.22 15.81
CA GLY A 42 8.53 -0.53 16.33
C GLY A 42 8.06 0.66 15.49
N VAL A 43 8.58 0.82 14.27
CA VAL A 43 8.21 1.88 13.33
C VAL A 43 7.11 1.37 12.40
N VAL A 44 6.04 2.14 12.21
CA VAL A 44 4.96 1.87 11.25
C VAL A 44 4.99 2.96 10.19
N HIS A 45 4.95 2.60 8.91
CA HIS A 45 5.13 3.52 7.79
C HIS A 45 3.93 4.46 7.61
N ARG A 46 2.71 3.92 7.60
CA ARG A 46 1.39 4.59 7.52
C ARG A 46 1.04 5.29 6.20
N ASP A 47 1.97 5.40 5.26
CA ASP A 47 1.72 6.01 3.94
C ASP A 47 2.35 5.16 2.81
N VAL A 48 2.16 3.83 2.84
CA VAL A 48 2.64 2.96 1.76
C VAL A 48 1.76 3.15 0.52
N LYS A 49 2.36 3.53 -0.59
CA LYS A 49 1.72 3.80 -1.88
C LYS A 49 2.80 3.90 -2.98
N PRO A 50 2.44 3.85 -4.28
CA PRO A 50 3.42 3.82 -5.36
C PRO A 50 4.35 5.05 -5.40
N GLU A 51 3.88 6.22 -4.97
CA GLU A 51 4.69 7.45 -4.93
C GLU A 51 5.83 7.38 -3.91
N ASN A 52 5.70 6.56 -2.87
CA ASN A 52 6.70 6.38 -1.81
C ASN A 52 7.57 5.14 -2.04
N ILE A 53 7.49 4.52 -3.22
CA ILE A 53 8.31 3.36 -3.60
C ILE A 53 9.20 3.79 -4.76
N LEU A 54 10.51 3.91 -4.51
CA LEU A 54 11.50 4.25 -5.52
C LEU A 54 12.08 2.98 -6.15
N LEU A 55 12.39 3.05 -7.43
CA LEU A 55 13.09 2.00 -8.17
C LEU A 55 14.52 2.45 -8.43
N ASP A 56 15.49 1.74 -7.87
CA ASP A 56 16.90 2.04 -8.07
C ASP A 56 17.37 1.57 -9.46
N MET A 57 17.35 2.49 -10.42
CA MET A 57 17.76 2.23 -11.81
C MET A 57 19.28 2.00 -11.93
N SER A 58 20.06 2.36 -10.91
CA SER A 58 21.50 2.13 -10.85
C SER A 58 21.89 0.83 -10.12
N GLY A 59 20.92 0.26 -9.38
CA GLY A 59 21.09 -0.99 -8.65
C GLY A 59 21.23 -2.20 -9.57
N THR A 60 21.89 -3.24 -9.07
CA THR A 60 21.92 -4.54 -9.78
C THR A 60 20.49 -5.11 -9.79
N PRO A 61 19.97 -5.55 -10.94
CA PRO A 61 18.65 -6.18 -11.01
C PRO A 61 18.52 -7.33 -10.01
N GLY A 62 17.44 -7.31 -9.24
CA GLY A 62 17.15 -8.27 -8.19
C GLY A 62 16.18 -9.35 -8.65
N ARG A 63 15.15 -9.59 -7.82
CA ARG A 63 14.13 -10.61 -8.03
C ARG A 63 13.43 -10.38 -9.38
N ALA A 64 13.24 -11.46 -10.14
CA ALA A 64 12.61 -11.42 -11.47
C ALA A 64 13.24 -10.43 -12.48
N GLY A 65 14.50 -10.01 -12.28
CA GLY A 65 15.16 -9.03 -13.15
C GLY A 65 14.72 -7.58 -12.90
N GLU A 66 13.98 -7.32 -11.81
CA GLU A 66 13.49 -6.00 -11.46
C GLU A 66 14.54 -5.12 -10.80
N HIS A 67 14.42 -3.81 -10.99
CA HIS A 67 15.21 -2.84 -10.24
C HIS A 67 14.86 -2.93 -8.75
N PRO A 68 15.84 -2.88 -7.84
CA PRO A 68 15.59 -2.90 -6.41
C PRO A 68 14.59 -1.83 -6.00
N ALA A 69 13.55 -2.21 -5.26
CA ALA A 69 12.54 -1.28 -4.77
C ALA A 69 12.88 -0.80 -3.35
N LEU A 70 12.78 0.51 -3.13
CA LEU A 70 13.12 1.18 -1.88
C LEU A 70 11.90 1.92 -1.35
N LEU A 71 11.50 1.63 -0.12
CA LEU A 71 10.45 2.38 0.56
C LEU A 71 11.02 3.69 1.12
N THR A 72 10.39 4.82 0.80
CA THR A 72 10.77 6.16 1.27
C THR A 72 9.68 6.80 2.12
N ASP A 73 10.00 7.94 2.75
CA ASP A 73 9.04 8.74 3.51
C ASP A 73 8.43 8.03 4.73
N PHE A 74 9.24 7.22 5.41
CA PHE A 74 8.93 6.67 6.73
C PHE A 74 8.42 7.80 7.64
N GLY A 75 7.12 7.72 7.95
CA GLY A 75 6.27 8.86 8.28
C GLY A 75 6.90 9.93 9.15
N VAL A 76 7.37 11.01 8.52
CA VAL A 76 7.57 12.30 9.19
C VAL A 76 6.17 12.90 9.41
N ALA A 77 5.55 12.50 10.53
CA ALA A 77 4.39 13.11 11.18
C ALA A 77 3.15 13.41 10.31
N LYS A 78 2.35 12.40 9.99
CA LYS A 78 0.90 12.61 9.87
C LYS A 78 0.26 12.33 11.23
N LEU A 79 0.21 13.38 12.05
CA LEU A 79 -0.70 13.45 13.20
C LEU A 79 -2.10 13.10 12.67
N ILE A 80 -2.62 11.97 13.14
CA ILE A 80 -4.03 11.64 12.99
C ILE A 80 -4.76 12.75 13.72
N ASP A 81 -5.29 13.70 12.97
CA ASP A 81 -6.27 14.64 13.49
C ASP A 81 -7.46 13.77 13.90
N SER A 82 -7.47 13.41 15.17
CA SER A 82 -8.66 12.84 15.80
C SER A 82 -9.79 13.81 15.49
N PRO A 83 -11.00 13.36 15.13
CA PRO A 83 -12.13 14.27 15.00
C PRO A 83 -12.44 14.83 16.38
N ARG A 84 -11.74 15.89 16.77
CA ARG A 84 -12.20 16.79 17.81
C ARG A 84 -13.41 17.45 17.17
N SER A 85 -14.60 17.02 17.59
CA SER A 85 -15.88 17.56 17.14
C SER A 85 -15.85 19.08 17.22
N THR A 86 -15.56 19.75 16.11
CA THR A 86 -15.78 21.19 15.98
C THR A 86 -17.29 21.37 15.76
N PRO A 87 -18.00 22.22 16.52
CA PRO A 87 -19.45 22.43 16.39
C PRO A 87 -19.92 23.06 15.06
N THR A 88 -19.04 23.14 14.06
CA THR A 88 -19.35 23.73 12.76
C THR A 88 -18.98 22.70 11.70
N GLY A 89 -20.00 22.15 11.04
CA GLY A 89 -19.90 21.11 10.01
C GLY A 89 -19.09 21.53 8.78
N ARG A 90 -17.76 21.57 8.91
CA ARG A 90 -16.82 21.68 7.80
C ARG A 90 -16.06 20.36 7.70
N SER A 91 -16.12 19.79 6.51
CA SER A 91 -15.59 18.49 6.09
C SER A 91 -14.31 18.13 6.82
N THR A 92 -14.31 16.96 7.48
CA THR A 92 -13.09 16.27 7.88
C THR A 92 -12.24 16.12 6.63
N LYS A 93 -11.22 16.97 6.51
CA LYS A 93 -10.25 16.88 5.42
C LYS A 93 -9.51 15.57 5.66
N ILE A 94 -9.91 14.52 4.95
CA ILE A 94 -9.16 13.27 4.90
C ILE A 94 -7.81 13.66 4.26
N ILE A 95 -6.77 13.79 5.09
CA ILE A 95 -5.42 14.11 4.62
C ILE A 95 -4.71 12.77 4.35
N GLY A 96 -4.76 12.33 3.09
CA GLY A 96 -4.16 11.08 2.61
C GLY A 96 -4.75 10.67 1.26
N THR A 97 -4.14 9.71 0.58
CA THR A 97 -4.71 9.09 -0.62
C THR A 97 -5.68 8.00 -0.16
N PRO A 98 -7.00 8.17 -0.33
CA PRO A 98 -8.00 7.27 0.26
C PRO A 98 -7.88 5.82 -0.24
N ASP A 99 -7.29 5.64 -1.42
CA ASP A 99 -7.16 4.36 -2.13
C ASP A 99 -6.29 3.30 -1.44
N TYR A 100 -5.45 3.68 -0.47
CA TYR A 100 -4.56 2.75 0.25
C TYR A 100 -4.90 2.66 1.75
N CYS A 101 -6.03 3.26 2.16
CA CYS A 101 -6.37 3.40 3.57
C CYS A 101 -6.88 2.07 4.15
N ALA A 102 -6.25 1.59 5.22
CA ALA A 102 -6.68 0.39 5.90
C ALA A 102 -8.04 0.59 6.61
N PRO A 103 -8.93 -0.42 6.66
CA PRO A 103 -10.26 -0.32 7.27
C PRO A 103 -10.25 0.24 8.69
N GLU A 104 -9.31 -0.22 9.52
CA GLU A 104 -9.17 0.20 10.90
C GLU A 104 -8.84 1.70 11.04
N ILE A 105 -8.19 2.31 10.05
CA ILE A 105 -7.90 3.75 10.03
C ILE A 105 -9.16 4.54 9.69
N VAL A 106 -9.97 4.03 8.78
CA VAL A 106 -11.29 4.61 8.46
C VAL A 106 -12.21 4.57 9.68
N GLU A 107 -12.13 3.52 10.47
CA GLU A 107 -12.88 3.33 11.72
C GLU A 107 -12.31 4.11 12.91
N GLY A 108 -11.18 4.82 12.73
CA GLY A 108 -10.56 5.64 13.78
C GLY A 108 -9.76 4.85 14.82
N LEU A 109 -9.41 3.60 14.53
CA LEU A 109 -8.59 2.77 15.40
C LEU A 109 -7.10 3.15 15.29
N PRO A 110 -6.30 2.91 16.34
CA PRO A 110 -4.87 3.24 16.31
C PRO A 110 -4.11 2.43 15.23
N PRO A 111 -3.28 3.10 14.40
CA PRO A 111 -2.47 2.41 13.40
C PRO A 111 -1.46 1.46 14.05
N ARG A 112 -1.39 0.23 13.54
CA ARG A 112 -0.37 -0.77 13.87
C ARG A 112 0.28 -1.29 12.58
N ALA A 113 1.32 -2.10 12.67
CA ALA A 113 2.04 -2.70 11.53
C ALA A 113 1.12 -3.24 10.41
N ALA A 114 -0.03 -3.83 10.78
CA ALA A 114 -1.00 -4.38 9.84
C ALA A 114 -1.59 -3.36 8.84
N VAL A 115 -1.53 -2.05 9.11
CA VAL A 115 -1.99 -1.01 8.17
C VAL A 115 -1.07 -0.95 6.94
N ASP A 116 0.24 -1.14 7.14
CA ASP A 116 1.21 -1.13 6.05
C ASP A 116 1.06 -2.35 5.17
N ILE A 117 0.69 -3.50 5.76
CA ILE A 117 0.42 -4.75 5.02
C ILE A 117 -0.78 -4.57 4.10
N TYR A 118 -1.85 -3.96 4.61
CA TYR A 118 -3.05 -3.69 3.81
C TYR A 118 -2.76 -2.71 2.67
N ALA A 119 -2.01 -1.65 2.95
CA ALA A 119 -1.62 -0.66 1.96
C ALA A 119 -0.71 -1.29 0.89
N LEU A 120 0.28 -2.10 1.29
CA LEU A 120 1.16 -2.83 0.36
C LEU A 120 0.38 -3.84 -0.50
N ALA A 121 -0.61 -4.53 0.06
CA ALA A 121 -1.48 -5.42 -0.71
C ALA A 121 -2.37 -4.64 -1.69
N THR A 122 -2.79 -3.43 -1.32
CA THR A 122 -3.52 -2.53 -2.23
C THR A 122 -2.61 -2.08 -3.39
N VAL A 123 -1.33 -1.77 -3.12
CA VAL A 123 -0.32 -1.53 -4.16
C VAL A 123 -0.17 -2.77 -5.06
N LEU A 124 -0.04 -3.97 -4.50
CA LEU A 124 0.07 -5.20 -5.29
C LEU A 124 -1.14 -5.38 -6.23
N TYR A 125 -2.36 -5.19 -5.73
CA TYR A 125 -3.57 -5.24 -6.57
C TYR A 125 -3.47 -4.23 -7.72
N GLU A 126 -3.08 -2.99 -7.41
CA GLU A 126 -2.98 -1.93 -8.41
C GLU A 126 -1.92 -2.23 -9.47
N LEU A 127 -0.76 -2.78 -9.09
CA LEU A 127 0.26 -3.19 -10.04
C LEU A 127 -0.26 -4.26 -11.00
N LEU A 128 -1.09 -5.19 -10.53
CA LEU A 128 -1.65 -6.28 -11.33
C LEU A 128 -2.82 -5.82 -12.21
N ALA A 129 -3.68 -4.95 -11.69
CA ALA A 129 -4.91 -4.50 -12.34
C ALA A 129 -4.74 -3.25 -13.20
N GLY A 130 -3.79 -2.38 -12.85
CA GLY A 130 -3.62 -1.02 -13.36
C GLY A 130 -4.52 0.03 -12.70
N PHE A 131 -5.30 -0.37 -11.69
CA PHE A 131 -6.18 0.51 -10.92
C PHE A 131 -6.36 -0.03 -9.50
N THR A 132 -6.67 0.86 -8.56
CA THR A 132 -6.85 0.49 -7.14
C THR A 132 -8.16 -0.30 -6.96
N PRO A 133 -8.21 -1.24 -5.99
CA PRO A 133 -9.33 -2.17 -5.86
C PRO A 133 -10.68 -1.50 -5.58
N PHE A 134 -10.67 -0.35 -4.90
CA PHE A 134 -11.86 0.38 -4.48
C PHE A 134 -11.90 1.82 -5.01
N GLY A 135 -11.12 2.11 -6.07
CA GLY A 135 -11.01 3.45 -6.64
C GLY A 135 -12.29 3.98 -7.28
N GLY A 136 -12.27 5.29 -7.60
CA GLY A 136 -13.34 5.99 -8.32
C GLY A 136 -14.35 6.73 -7.42
N GLY A 137 -14.95 7.80 -7.93
CA GLY A 137 -15.92 8.61 -7.18
C GLY A 137 -15.31 9.45 -6.05
N HIS A 138 -16.15 9.91 -5.12
CA HIS A 138 -15.72 10.80 -4.04
C HIS A 138 -14.97 10.04 -2.91
N PRO A 139 -13.94 10.62 -2.26
CA PRO A 139 -13.11 9.95 -1.26
C PRO A 139 -13.87 9.15 -0.18
N GLY A 140 -14.96 9.69 0.36
CA GLY A 140 -15.77 8.97 1.36
C GLY A 140 -16.37 7.65 0.86
N ALA A 141 -16.68 7.55 -0.43
CA ALA A 141 -17.15 6.30 -1.03
C ALA A 141 -16.01 5.28 -1.14
N ILE A 142 -14.80 5.71 -1.49
CA ILE A 142 -13.59 4.86 -1.52
C ILE A 142 -13.32 4.30 -0.11
N LEU A 143 -13.29 5.17 0.91
CA LEU A 143 -13.08 4.74 2.29
C LEU A 143 -14.14 3.75 2.79
N ARG A 144 -15.42 3.98 2.47
CA ARG A 144 -16.49 3.03 2.81
C ARG A 144 -16.23 1.66 2.17
N ARG A 145 -15.82 1.61 0.91
CA ARG A 145 -15.54 0.36 0.20
C ARG A 145 -14.36 -0.40 0.80
N HIS A 146 -13.33 0.29 1.25
CA HIS A 146 -12.26 -0.33 2.04
C HIS A 146 -12.80 -1.07 3.26
N VAL A 147 -13.83 -0.56 3.93
CA VAL A 147 -14.45 -1.23 5.09
C VAL A 147 -15.41 -2.35 4.66
N THR A 148 -16.25 -2.13 3.65
CA THR A 148 -17.43 -2.97 3.41
C THR A 148 -17.32 -3.95 2.24
N GLU A 149 -16.44 -3.70 1.27
CA GLU A 149 -16.41 -4.46 0.01
C GLU A 149 -15.20 -5.40 -0.08
N THR A 150 -15.34 -6.47 -0.86
CA THR A 150 -14.23 -7.37 -1.24
C THR A 150 -13.70 -6.98 -2.61
N VAL A 151 -12.42 -7.26 -2.87
CA VAL A 151 -11.81 -6.96 -4.17
C VAL A 151 -12.38 -7.84 -5.29
N ALA A 152 -12.42 -7.30 -6.50
CA ALA A 152 -12.82 -8.06 -7.68
C ALA A 152 -11.70 -9.03 -8.10
N PRO A 153 -12.02 -10.27 -8.53
CA PRO A 153 -11.03 -11.22 -8.99
C PRO A 153 -10.31 -10.74 -10.26
N LEU A 154 -8.99 -10.95 -10.32
CA LEU A 154 -8.16 -10.61 -11.46
C LEU A 154 -7.86 -11.87 -12.31
N PRO A 155 -8.11 -11.86 -13.63
CA PRO A 155 -7.82 -13.01 -14.48
C PRO A 155 -6.31 -13.17 -14.71
N GLY A 156 -5.84 -14.42 -14.81
CA GLY A 156 -4.45 -14.73 -15.16
C GLY A 156 -3.44 -14.56 -14.02
N ILE A 157 -3.91 -14.42 -12.77
CA ILE A 157 -3.08 -14.40 -11.58
C ILE A 157 -2.92 -15.83 -11.04
N PRO A 158 -1.70 -16.26 -10.65
CA PRO A 158 -1.51 -17.54 -9.97
C PRO A 158 -2.36 -17.62 -8.68
N GLU A 159 -2.96 -18.78 -8.42
CA GLU A 159 -3.90 -18.96 -7.30
C GLU A 159 -3.24 -18.63 -5.96
N GLU A 160 -1.99 -19.04 -5.76
CA GLU A 160 -1.25 -18.80 -4.52
C GLU A 160 -1.04 -17.30 -4.27
N LEU A 161 -0.72 -16.54 -5.33
CA LEU A 161 -0.56 -15.09 -5.23
C LEU A 161 -1.91 -14.41 -4.95
N TRP A 162 -2.99 -14.91 -5.55
CA TRP A 162 -4.34 -14.40 -5.31
C TRP A 162 -4.79 -14.63 -3.87
N GLN A 163 -4.58 -15.81 -3.31
CA GLN A 163 -4.92 -16.12 -1.92
C GLN A 163 -4.11 -15.28 -0.93
N LEU A 164 -2.80 -15.11 -1.18
CA LEU A 164 -1.95 -14.22 -0.38
C LEU A 164 -2.48 -12.79 -0.39
N LEU A 165 -2.81 -12.27 -1.58
CA LEU A 165 -3.38 -10.93 -1.75
C LEU A 165 -4.69 -10.76 -0.95
N LEU A 166 -5.60 -11.74 -1.03
CA LEU A 166 -6.86 -11.72 -0.27
C LEU A 166 -6.63 -11.74 1.23
N GLN A 167 -5.69 -12.54 1.72
CA GLN A 167 -5.34 -12.60 3.14
C GLN A 167 -4.81 -11.26 3.65
N CYS A 168 -3.89 -10.63 2.90
CA CYS A 168 -3.34 -9.32 3.26
C CYS A 168 -4.37 -8.17 3.16
N LEU A 169 -5.42 -8.33 2.34
CA LEU A 169 -6.55 -7.40 2.23
C LEU A 169 -7.72 -7.71 3.20
N ALA A 170 -7.54 -8.65 4.14
CA ALA A 170 -8.55 -8.97 5.13
C ALA A 170 -8.96 -7.72 5.93
N LYS A 171 -10.26 -7.57 6.21
CA LYS A 171 -10.77 -6.41 6.94
C LYS A 171 -10.29 -6.38 8.38
N ALA A 172 -10.32 -7.54 9.04
CA ALA A 172 -9.74 -7.72 10.36
C ALA A 172 -8.20 -7.68 10.28
N PRO A 173 -7.52 -6.74 10.96
CA PRO A 173 -6.06 -6.60 10.88
C PRO A 173 -5.30 -7.83 11.38
N ALA A 174 -5.88 -8.57 12.34
CA ALA A 174 -5.29 -9.79 12.90
C ALA A 174 -5.33 -11.00 11.95
N SER A 175 -6.09 -10.92 10.85
CA SER A 175 -6.18 -11.98 9.84
C SER A 175 -5.15 -11.81 8.72
N ARG A 176 -4.41 -10.70 8.71
CA ARG A 176 -3.38 -10.39 7.71
C ARG A 176 -2.05 -11.02 8.11
N LEU A 177 -1.21 -11.30 7.11
CA LEU A 177 0.18 -11.67 7.33
C LEU A 177 0.98 -10.51 7.94
N ARG A 178 2.12 -10.82 8.53
CA ARG A 178 3.16 -9.85 8.90
C ARG A 178 4.08 -9.64 7.69
N ALA A 179 4.80 -8.51 7.68
CA ALA A 179 5.73 -8.21 6.59
C ALA A 179 6.86 -9.24 6.42
N SER A 180 7.16 -10.03 7.45
CA SER A 180 8.19 -11.08 7.43
C SER A 180 7.71 -12.45 6.94
N GLU A 181 6.40 -12.61 6.73
CA GLU A 181 5.74 -13.84 6.30
C GLU A 181 5.42 -13.77 4.80
#